data_AF-A0ABD2VMA3-F1
#
_entry.id   AF-A0ABD2VMA3-F1
#
_cell.length_a   1.000
_cell.length_b   1.000
_cell.length_c   1.000
_cell.angle_alpha   90.00
_cell.angle_beta   90.00
_cell.angle_gamma   90.00
#
_symmetry.space_group_name_H-M   'P 1'
#
loop_
_entity.id
_entity.type
_entity.pdbx_description
1 polymer ?
#
loop_
_entity_poly.entity_id
_entity_poly.type
_entity_poly.pdbx_seq_one_letter_code
_entity_poly.pdbx_strand_id
1 'polypeptide(L)'
;MGSGCSSPSISLTSISAASPFQSQESPSNSLNFCSPTRFLEPHLLKSSKIFIPKSPLKCAEVHKMQTQVENSAKPIADPHDIDAKLVQKLANDALVWCSLRGLLVGDRNSERSGTVPGVDMVHAPVALIPMSFPESHWKQACEVAPIFNELVDRVSQDGEFLQQSLSRTRKVDPFTSRLLEIHSKMLEINKIEEIRLGLHRSDYMLDEQTKLLLQIELNTISSSFPGLSCLVSELHRSLLQQYREDIASDPNRIPANNAVNQFAEALAKAWNEYGDPRAVIMFVVQAEERNMYDQHWLSASLRERHQVTTIRKTLAEIDALGELQQDGTLVVDGQAVAVIYFRAGYAPSDYNSESEWKARLLMEQSHAVKCPSISYHLAGSKKIQQELAKPNVLERFLENKDDIAKLQKCFAGLWSLDESDIVKDAIDRPELYVMKPQREGGGNNIYGEDVRDALLKLQKEGTGSDAAYILMQRIFPKISHSILMQEGISHKEQTISELGIYGTYLRNKTEVLINQQAGYLMRTKVSSSNEGGVAAGFAVLDSIYLV
;
A
#
# COMPACT_ATOMS: atom_id res chain seq x y z
N MET A 1 -72.12 9.89 -20.90
CA MET A 1 -71.54 9.05 -21.96
C MET A 1 -70.24 8.52 -21.37
N GLY A 2 -70.23 7.40 -20.64
CA GLY A 2 -70.18 6.03 -21.19
C GLY A 2 -68.82 5.84 -21.88
N SER A 3 -67.88 4.98 -21.50
CA SER A 3 -67.81 3.74 -20.71
C SER A 3 -66.29 3.50 -20.48
N GLY A 4 -65.74 2.84 -19.46
CA GLY A 4 -66.14 1.61 -18.80
C GLY A 4 -65.30 0.43 -19.31
N CYS A 5 -64.44 -0.12 -18.43
CA CYS A 5 -63.87 -1.48 -18.44
C CYS A 5 -62.72 -1.78 -19.44
N SER A 6 -61.76 -2.69 -19.23
CA SER A 6 -61.67 -3.83 -18.30
C SER A 6 -60.22 -4.36 -18.25
N SER A 7 -59.79 -4.87 -17.10
CA SER A 7 -58.71 -5.86 -16.96
C SER A 7 -59.09 -7.20 -17.61
N PRO A 8 -58.11 -8.10 -17.80
CA PRO A 8 -58.34 -9.44 -17.27
C PRO A 8 -57.12 -10.02 -16.54
N SER A 9 -57.43 -10.62 -15.39
CA SER A 9 -56.69 -11.68 -14.73
C SER A 9 -57.06 -13.03 -15.34
N ILE A 10 -56.10 -13.92 -15.59
CA ILE A 10 -56.34 -15.37 -15.67
C ILE A 10 -55.26 -16.11 -14.90
N SER A 11 -55.74 -17.01 -14.05
CA SER A 11 -55.03 -17.90 -13.14
C SER A 11 -54.55 -19.20 -13.79
N LEU A 12 -53.47 -19.72 -13.21
CA LEU A 12 -52.95 -21.10 -13.17
C LEU A 12 -53.91 -22.24 -13.53
N THR A 13 -53.40 -23.20 -14.33
CA THR A 13 -53.55 -24.64 -14.06
C THR A 13 -52.31 -25.42 -14.49
N SER A 14 -51.90 -26.29 -13.56
CA SER A 14 -50.87 -27.32 -13.55
C SER A 14 -50.97 -28.39 -14.64
N ILE A 15 -49.83 -28.89 -15.13
CA ILE A 15 -49.59 -30.33 -15.41
C ILE A 15 -48.15 -30.69 -14.97
N SER A 16 -48.07 -31.76 -14.19
CA SER A 16 -46.91 -32.46 -13.67
C SER A 16 -46.57 -33.72 -14.49
N ALA A 17 -45.28 -34.01 -14.69
CA ALA A 17 -44.66 -35.35 -14.75
C ALA A 17 -43.12 -35.12 -14.89
N ALA A 18 -42.25 -35.46 -13.93
CA ALA A 18 -41.76 -36.80 -13.58
C ALA A 18 -41.06 -37.47 -14.80
N SER A 19 -39.78 -37.89 -14.81
CA SER A 19 -38.88 -38.43 -13.78
C SER A 19 -37.40 -38.38 -14.30
N PRO A 20 -36.41 -39.14 -13.77
CA PRO A 20 -35.19 -38.59 -13.18
C PRO A 20 -33.93 -38.85 -14.02
N PHE A 21 -32.88 -38.05 -13.84
CA PHE A 21 -31.53 -38.44 -14.26
C PHE A 21 -30.61 -38.57 -13.07
N GLN A 22 -30.05 -39.78 -12.99
CA GLN A 22 -29.28 -40.36 -11.91
C GLN A 22 -27.93 -39.68 -11.72
N SER A 23 -27.58 -39.54 -10.46
CA SER A 23 -26.25 -39.47 -9.90
C SER A 23 -25.34 -40.58 -10.45
N GLN A 24 -24.17 -40.20 -10.95
CA GLN A 24 -23.00 -41.08 -10.98
C GLN A 24 -21.92 -40.51 -10.05
N GLU A 25 -21.81 -41.17 -8.90
CA GLU A 25 -20.63 -41.18 -8.06
C GLU A 25 -19.51 -41.99 -8.75
N SER A 26 -18.27 -41.54 -8.58
CA SER A 26 -17.06 -42.35 -8.74
C SER A 26 -15.93 -41.72 -7.90
N PRO A 27 -14.93 -42.47 -7.44
CA PRO A 27 -14.99 -43.17 -6.17
C PRO A 27 -14.07 -42.56 -5.10
N SER A 28 -14.48 -42.79 -3.86
CA SER A 28 -13.71 -42.65 -2.63
C SER A 28 -12.37 -43.39 -2.69
N ASN A 29 -11.26 -42.66 -2.50
CA ASN A 29 -10.01 -43.24 -1.99
C ASN A 29 -9.92 -42.95 -0.50
N SER A 30 -10.37 -43.92 0.30
CA SER A 30 -10.04 -44.04 1.70
C SER A 30 -8.64 -44.63 1.85
N LEU A 31 -7.71 -43.87 2.45
CA LEU A 31 -6.53 -44.45 3.09
C LEU A 31 -6.54 -44.03 4.56
N ASN A 32 -6.81 -45.02 5.40
CA ASN A 32 -6.72 -44.98 6.84
C ASN A 32 -5.25 -44.96 7.29
N PHE A 33 -5.01 -44.14 8.32
CA PHE A 33 -4.13 -44.33 9.48
C PHE A 33 -2.75 -44.97 9.29
N CYS A 34 -1.70 -44.22 9.63
CA CYS A 34 -0.78 -44.62 10.70
C CYS A 34 0.07 -43.44 11.20
N SER A 35 -0.18 -43.02 12.44
CA SER A 35 0.79 -42.35 13.30
C SER A 35 1.89 -43.34 13.72
N PRO A 36 3.06 -42.85 14.14
CA PRO A 36 3.46 -43.27 15.48
C PRO A 36 4.04 -42.10 16.28
N THR A 37 3.35 -41.76 17.36
CA THR A 37 3.95 -41.22 18.58
C THR A 37 4.74 -42.32 19.27
N ARG A 38 6.04 -42.10 19.51
CA ARG A 38 6.73 -42.66 20.68
C ARG A 38 7.62 -41.61 21.31
N PHE A 39 7.21 -41.19 22.49
CA PHE A 39 8.05 -40.65 23.55
C PHE A 39 9.26 -41.55 23.81
N LEU A 40 10.43 -40.97 24.03
CA LEU A 40 11.38 -41.35 25.08
C LEU A 40 12.28 -40.14 25.39
N GLU A 41 12.33 -39.84 26.69
CA GLU A 41 13.02 -38.75 27.38
C GLU A 41 14.54 -39.05 27.61
N PRO A 42 15.32 -38.16 28.26
CA PRO A 42 16.70 -37.85 27.90
C PRO A 42 17.77 -38.64 28.67
N HIS A 43 18.95 -38.80 28.06
CA HIS A 43 20.17 -39.20 28.75
C HIS A 43 21.20 -38.05 28.78
N LEU A 44 21.34 -37.47 29.95
CA LEU A 44 22.56 -36.83 30.46
C LEU A 44 23.71 -37.86 30.51
N LEU A 45 24.93 -37.48 30.12
CA LEU A 45 26.18 -37.75 30.85
C LEU A 45 27.42 -37.12 30.18
N LYS A 46 28.02 -36.16 30.91
CA LYS A 46 29.45 -35.93 31.19
C LYS A 46 30.48 -35.72 30.05
N SER A 47 30.99 -34.49 30.02
CA SER A 47 32.39 -34.12 30.37
C SER A 47 33.52 -35.05 29.89
N SER A 48 34.31 -34.55 28.94
CA SER A 48 35.75 -34.85 28.87
C SER A 48 36.53 -33.66 28.31
N LYS A 49 37.42 -33.12 29.15
CA LYS A 49 38.46 -32.13 28.82
C LYS A 49 39.43 -32.73 27.81
N ILE A 50 39.77 -31.98 26.75
CA ILE A 50 40.93 -32.31 25.90
C ILE A 50 41.80 -31.05 25.71
N PHE A 51 43.09 -31.34 25.85
CA PHE A 51 44.28 -30.49 25.94
C PHE A 51 44.51 -29.56 24.74
N ILE A 52 45.05 -28.36 25.00
CA ILE A 52 45.58 -27.43 23.99
C ILE A 52 47.11 -27.57 23.94
N PRO A 53 47.72 -27.89 22.78
CA PRO A 53 49.11 -27.57 22.51
C PRO A 53 49.22 -26.37 21.57
N LYS A 54 50.01 -25.37 21.97
CA LYS A 54 50.43 -24.21 21.16
C LYS A 54 51.63 -24.59 20.28
N SER A 55 51.54 -24.35 18.97
CA SER A 55 52.69 -24.08 18.07
C SER A 55 52.19 -23.55 16.70
N PRO A 56 53.05 -22.86 15.91
CA PRO A 56 52.64 -21.69 15.13
C PRO A 56 52.13 -22.00 13.71
N LEU A 57 51.08 -21.28 13.29
CA LEU A 57 50.49 -21.32 11.94
C LEU A 57 51.45 -20.70 10.90
N LYS A 58 51.91 -21.54 9.97
CA LYS A 58 52.49 -21.14 8.68
C LYS A 58 51.36 -20.79 7.70
N CYS A 59 51.56 -19.72 6.94
CA CYS A 59 50.71 -19.31 5.82
C CYS A 59 50.51 -20.47 4.84
N ALA A 60 49.26 -20.76 4.50
CA ALA A 60 48.87 -21.62 3.39
C ALA A 60 47.82 -20.88 2.56
N GLU A 61 48.01 -20.93 1.24
CA GLU A 61 47.25 -20.24 0.21
C GLU A 61 45.75 -20.52 0.30
N VAL A 62 44.96 -19.45 0.18
CA VAL A 62 43.51 -19.52 0.09
C VAL A 62 43.15 -20.14 -1.28
N HIS A 63 42.62 -21.36 -1.26
CA HIS A 63 41.92 -21.94 -2.39
C HIS A 63 40.80 -20.98 -2.82
N LYS A 64 40.88 -20.49 -4.06
CA LYS A 64 39.76 -19.83 -4.75
C LYS A 64 38.57 -20.80 -4.74
N MET A 65 37.61 -20.53 -3.86
CA MET A 65 36.28 -21.09 -3.94
C MET A 65 35.70 -20.61 -5.27
N GLN A 66 35.48 -21.55 -6.20
CA GLN A 66 34.69 -21.28 -7.39
C GLN A 66 33.32 -20.82 -6.92
N THR A 67 33.05 -19.52 -7.07
CA THR A 67 31.70 -18.97 -7.01
C THR A 67 30.84 -19.77 -7.98
N GLN A 68 29.76 -20.35 -7.45
CA GLN A 68 28.66 -20.80 -8.28
C GLN A 68 28.29 -19.63 -9.19
N VAL A 69 28.26 -19.91 -10.49
CA VAL A 69 27.78 -18.98 -11.50
C VAL A 69 26.33 -18.68 -11.15
N GLU A 70 26.07 -17.52 -10.53
CA GLU A 70 24.75 -16.92 -10.55
C GLU A 70 24.37 -16.84 -12.03
N ASN A 71 23.30 -17.55 -12.40
CA ASN A 71 22.60 -17.33 -13.66
C ASN A 71 22.02 -15.91 -13.59
N SER A 72 22.85 -14.89 -13.81
CA SER A 72 22.38 -13.52 -13.96
C SER A 72 21.51 -13.52 -15.21
N ALA A 73 20.21 -13.34 -14.99
CA ALA A 73 19.29 -13.25 -16.08
C ALA A 73 19.63 -12.03 -16.90
N LYS A 74 19.60 -12.15 -18.22
CA LYS A 74 19.80 -10.99 -19.07
C LYS A 74 18.65 -9.99 -18.80
N PRO A 75 18.96 -8.70 -18.58
CA PRO A 75 17.94 -7.67 -18.51
C PRO A 75 17.19 -7.60 -19.85
N ILE A 76 15.99 -7.03 -19.83
CA ILE A 76 15.31 -6.68 -21.08
C ILE A 76 16.22 -5.72 -21.86
N ALA A 77 16.20 -5.80 -23.19
CA ALA A 77 16.89 -4.85 -24.06
C ALA A 77 16.55 -3.40 -23.67
N ASP A 78 17.49 -2.48 -23.89
CA ASP A 78 17.28 -1.07 -23.58
C ASP A 78 16.04 -0.55 -24.34
N PRO A 79 15.00 -0.03 -23.65
CA PRO A 79 13.79 0.47 -24.30
C PRO A 79 14.07 1.59 -25.33
N HIS A 80 15.16 2.33 -25.19
CA HIS A 80 15.53 3.38 -26.15
C HIS A 80 16.09 2.82 -27.46
N ASP A 81 16.60 1.58 -27.47
CA ASP A 81 17.11 0.90 -28.67
C ASP A 81 16.01 0.23 -29.51
N ILE A 82 14.77 0.17 -28.99
CA ILE A 82 13.62 -0.37 -29.72
C ILE A 82 13.30 0.53 -30.92
N ASP A 83 13.19 -0.10 -32.10
CA ASP A 83 12.83 0.57 -33.36
C ASP A 83 11.50 1.30 -33.26
N ALA A 84 11.41 2.48 -33.87
CA ALA A 84 10.24 3.36 -33.76
C ALA A 84 8.94 2.71 -34.26
N LYS A 85 8.99 1.84 -35.28
CA LYS A 85 7.79 1.14 -35.76
C LYS A 85 7.32 0.11 -34.74
N LEU A 86 8.26 -0.57 -34.08
CA LEU A 86 7.94 -1.53 -33.02
C LEU A 86 7.39 -0.82 -31.78
N VAL A 87 7.94 0.33 -31.39
CA VAL A 87 7.39 1.17 -30.31
C VAL A 87 5.94 1.56 -30.61
N GLN A 88 5.63 1.99 -31.84
CA GLN A 88 4.26 2.36 -32.22
C GLN A 88 3.30 1.17 -32.15
N LYS A 89 3.72 -0.03 -32.57
CA LYS A 89 2.92 -1.26 -32.47
C LYS A 89 2.62 -1.59 -31.00
N LEU A 90 3.65 -1.60 -30.15
CA LEU A 90 3.52 -1.84 -28.71
C LEU A 90 2.58 -0.82 -28.05
N ALA A 91 2.76 0.47 -28.36
CA ALA A 91 1.93 1.54 -27.83
C ALA A 91 0.45 1.36 -28.19
N ASN A 92 0.15 1.06 -29.46
CA ASN A 92 -1.22 0.84 -29.91
C ASN A 92 -1.86 -0.37 -29.21
N ASP A 93 -1.15 -1.50 -29.11
CA ASP A 93 -1.66 -2.69 -28.43
C ASP A 93 -1.86 -2.45 -26.94
N ALA A 94 -0.96 -1.69 -26.31
CA ALA A 94 -1.10 -1.30 -24.91
C ALA A 94 -2.35 -0.44 -24.67
N LEU A 95 -2.58 0.56 -25.53
CA LEU A 95 -3.77 1.43 -25.46
C LEU A 95 -5.08 0.63 -25.62
N VAL A 96 -5.11 -0.31 -26.57
CA VAL A 96 -6.25 -1.22 -26.76
C VAL A 96 -6.45 -2.10 -25.54
N TRP A 97 -5.38 -2.72 -25.02
CA TRP A 97 -5.46 -3.58 -23.84
C TRP A 97 -5.98 -2.81 -22.62
N CYS A 98 -5.46 -1.62 -22.35
CA CYS A 98 -5.92 -0.77 -21.24
C CYS A 98 -7.42 -0.46 -21.33
N SER A 99 -7.88 -0.12 -22.55
CA SER A 99 -9.28 0.20 -22.83
C SER A 99 -10.21 -1.00 -22.61
N LEU A 100 -9.80 -2.19 -23.04
CA LEU A 100 -10.60 -3.42 -22.91
C LEU A 100 -10.62 -3.98 -21.48
N ARG A 101 -9.60 -3.65 -20.67
CA ARG A 101 -9.36 -4.27 -19.37
C ARG A 101 -9.56 -3.33 -18.19
N GLY A 102 -10.03 -2.11 -18.43
CA GLY A 102 -10.37 -1.15 -17.37
C GLY A 102 -9.16 -0.60 -16.63
N LEU A 103 -7.99 -0.52 -17.28
CA LEU A 103 -6.82 0.21 -16.78
C LEU A 103 -6.97 1.69 -17.13
N LEU A 104 -7.95 2.32 -16.48
CA LEU A 104 -8.49 3.63 -16.84
C LEU A 104 -8.56 4.56 -15.63
N VAL A 105 -8.49 5.86 -15.90
CA VAL A 105 -8.75 6.97 -14.98
C VAL A 105 -9.66 7.99 -15.66
N GLY A 106 -10.25 8.90 -14.88
CA GLY A 106 -10.89 10.09 -15.44
C GLY A 106 -9.85 11.06 -16.01
N ASP A 107 -10.11 11.64 -17.18
CA ASP A 107 -9.23 12.63 -17.80
C ASP A 107 -9.15 13.91 -16.95
N ARG A 108 -7.92 14.37 -16.69
CA ARG A 108 -7.66 15.62 -15.96
C ARG A 108 -8.20 16.87 -16.64
N ASN A 109 -8.39 16.83 -17.95
CA ASN A 109 -8.92 17.94 -18.74
C ASN A 109 -10.47 17.97 -18.76
N SER A 110 -11.12 17.02 -18.09
CA SER A 110 -12.57 16.99 -17.93
C SER A 110 -12.98 17.38 -16.50
N GLU A 111 -13.99 18.24 -16.41
CA GLU A 111 -14.66 18.65 -15.17
C GLU A 111 -15.57 17.54 -14.60
N ARG A 112 -15.96 16.57 -15.44
CA ARG A 112 -16.95 15.53 -15.08
C ARG A 112 -16.30 14.18 -14.77
N SER A 113 -15.08 13.95 -15.23
CA SER A 113 -14.42 12.65 -15.17
C SER A 113 -14.13 12.15 -13.75
N GLY A 114 -14.06 13.05 -12.77
CA GLY A 114 -13.90 12.74 -11.35
C GLY A 114 -15.22 12.51 -10.60
N THR A 115 -16.38 12.75 -11.22
CA THR A 115 -17.69 12.67 -10.54
C THR A 115 -18.69 11.75 -11.25
N VAL A 116 -18.57 11.60 -12.57
CA VAL A 116 -19.47 10.78 -13.40
C VAL A 116 -18.69 9.60 -13.98
N PRO A 117 -19.01 8.35 -13.59
CA PRO A 117 -18.33 7.18 -14.14
C PRO A 117 -18.72 6.94 -15.60
N GLY A 118 -17.81 6.38 -16.39
CA GLY A 118 -18.07 5.96 -17.78
C GLY A 118 -18.02 7.07 -18.82
N VAL A 119 -17.65 8.30 -18.43
CA VAL A 119 -17.44 9.43 -19.35
C VAL A 119 -16.01 9.94 -19.21
N ASP A 120 -15.49 10.54 -20.30
CA ASP A 120 -14.19 11.21 -20.36
C ASP A 120 -13.05 10.38 -19.73
N MET A 121 -13.05 9.09 -20.07
CA MET A 121 -12.04 8.14 -19.59
C MET A 121 -10.80 8.21 -20.47
N VAL A 122 -9.65 8.10 -19.81
CA VAL A 122 -8.34 7.96 -20.46
C VAL A 122 -7.62 6.77 -19.83
N HIS A 123 -6.72 6.13 -20.58
CA HIS A 123 -5.85 5.11 -20.00
C HIS A 123 -5.06 5.70 -18.81
N ALA A 124 -4.86 4.91 -17.76
CA ALA A 124 -3.92 5.32 -16.72
C ALA A 124 -2.53 5.54 -17.33
N PRO A 125 -1.75 6.56 -16.90
CA PRO A 125 -0.38 6.71 -17.35
C PRO A 125 0.44 5.46 -16.98
N VAL A 126 1.12 4.85 -17.95
CA VAL A 126 1.85 3.57 -17.77
C VAL A 126 3.23 3.59 -18.41
N ALA A 127 4.19 2.85 -17.86
CA ALA A 127 5.35 2.44 -18.62
C ALA A 127 4.92 1.43 -19.70
N LEU A 128 5.62 1.39 -20.83
CA LEU A 128 5.31 0.46 -21.92
C LEU A 128 6.00 -0.91 -21.74
N ILE A 129 7.14 -0.91 -21.05
CA ILE A 129 7.99 -2.07 -20.78
C ILE A 129 8.28 -2.10 -19.27
N PRO A 130 8.25 -3.26 -18.61
CA PRO A 130 8.44 -3.34 -17.16
C PRO A 130 9.86 -2.96 -16.74
N MET A 131 9.97 -2.31 -15.58
CA MET A 131 11.25 -1.92 -14.98
C MET A 131 12.05 -3.15 -14.52
N SER A 132 13.32 -3.26 -14.93
CA SER A 132 14.21 -4.31 -14.42
C SER A 132 14.52 -4.10 -12.94
N PHE A 133 14.35 -5.13 -12.11
CA PHE A 133 14.55 -5.03 -10.67
C PHE A 133 15.18 -6.32 -10.10
N PRO A 134 16.19 -6.25 -9.21
CA PRO A 134 16.84 -7.46 -8.69
C PRO A 134 15.90 -8.34 -7.87
N GLU A 135 15.89 -9.65 -8.14
CA GLU A 135 15.02 -10.59 -7.42
C GLU A 135 15.31 -10.65 -5.92
N SER A 136 16.59 -10.49 -5.53
CA SER A 136 17.02 -10.47 -4.12
C SER A 136 16.39 -9.33 -3.33
N HIS A 137 16.37 -8.11 -3.89
CA HIS A 137 15.74 -6.96 -3.26
C HIS A 137 14.21 -7.05 -3.28
N TRP A 138 13.61 -7.65 -4.32
CA TRP A 138 12.17 -7.91 -4.34
C TRP A 138 11.76 -8.86 -3.21
N LYS A 139 12.52 -9.94 -2.99
CA LYS A 139 12.31 -10.86 -1.87
C LYS A 139 12.48 -10.15 -0.52
N GLN A 140 13.53 -9.34 -0.36
CA GLN A 140 13.71 -8.53 0.85
C GLN A 140 12.47 -7.66 1.14
N ALA A 141 11.94 -6.96 0.13
CA ALA A 141 10.76 -6.11 0.27
C ALA A 141 9.51 -6.92 0.67
N CYS A 142 9.34 -8.11 0.11
CA CYS A 142 8.23 -9.01 0.44
C CYS A 142 8.34 -9.57 1.87
N GLU A 143 9.55 -9.94 2.29
CA GLU A 143 9.83 -10.50 3.61
C GLU A 143 9.52 -9.53 4.75
N VAL A 144 9.76 -8.22 4.55
CA VAL A 144 9.51 -7.21 5.58
C VAL A 144 8.07 -6.74 5.66
N ALA A 145 7.22 -7.00 4.66
CA ALA A 145 5.81 -6.59 4.67
C ALA A 145 5.02 -7.09 5.90
N PRO A 146 5.02 -8.39 6.27
CA PRO A 146 4.33 -8.84 7.47
C PRO A 146 4.95 -8.34 8.78
N ILE A 147 6.23 -7.95 8.76
CA ILE A 147 6.92 -7.36 9.90
C ILE A 147 6.44 -5.91 10.11
N PHE A 148 6.36 -5.13 9.03
CA PHE A 148 5.80 -3.78 9.07
C PHE A 148 4.34 -3.78 9.50
N ASN A 149 3.53 -4.72 9.02
CA ASN A 149 2.13 -4.85 9.43
C ASN A 149 1.99 -5.01 10.97
N GLU A 150 2.77 -5.92 11.55
CA GLU A 150 2.77 -6.15 13.00
C GLU A 150 3.35 -4.94 13.76
N LEU A 151 4.39 -4.29 13.23
CA LEU A 151 4.93 -3.06 13.82
C LEU A 151 3.87 -1.96 13.87
N VAL A 152 3.12 -1.73 12.79
CA VAL A 152 2.04 -0.72 12.74
C VAL A 152 0.97 -1.04 13.77
N ASP A 153 0.51 -2.30 13.88
CA ASP A 153 -0.46 -2.69 14.91
C ASP A 153 0.07 -2.33 16.30
N ARG A 154 1.28 -2.76 16.65
CA ARG A 154 1.84 -2.54 17.99
C ARG A 154 2.09 -1.07 18.31
N VAL A 155 2.58 -0.29 17.36
CA VAL A 155 2.77 1.16 17.50
C VAL A 155 1.42 1.85 17.71
N SER A 156 0.38 1.42 16.99
CA SER A 156 -0.96 2.02 17.10
C SER A 156 -1.61 1.82 18.48
N GLN A 157 -1.19 0.78 19.21
CA GLN A 157 -1.69 0.48 20.54
C GLN A 157 -0.97 1.30 21.64
N ASP A 158 0.20 1.86 21.36
CA ASP A 158 0.91 2.75 22.29
C ASP A 158 0.47 4.20 22.08
N GLY A 159 -0.72 4.52 22.60
CA GLY A 159 -1.32 5.84 22.47
C GLY A 159 -0.48 6.96 23.07
N GLU A 160 0.28 6.67 24.14
CA GLU A 160 1.19 7.63 24.75
C GLU A 160 2.38 7.92 23.83
N PHE A 161 2.99 6.90 23.22
CA PHE A 161 4.04 7.09 22.23
C PHE A 161 3.58 7.97 21.07
N LEU A 162 2.39 7.72 20.50
CA LEU A 162 1.86 8.53 19.41
C LEU A 162 1.67 10.00 19.83
N GLN A 163 1.04 10.23 20.99
CA GLN A 163 0.79 11.58 21.52
C GLN A 163 2.08 12.33 21.84
N GLN A 164 3.06 11.66 22.45
CA GLN A 164 4.35 12.25 22.82
C GLN A 164 5.19 12.59 21.58
N SER A 165 5.33 11.63 20.65
CA SER A 165 6.11 11.79 19.41
C SER A 165 5.62 12.93 18.52
N LEU A 166 4.30 13.19 18.53
CA LEU A 166 3.66 14.24 17.73
C LEU A 166 3.32 15.51 18.54
N SER A 167 3.74 15.60 19.81
CA SER A 167 3.41 16.69 20.74
C SER A 167 3.98 18.06 20.34
N ARG A 168 5.09 18.09 19.60
CA ARG A 168 5.63 19.32 19.00
C ARG A 168 4.92 19.63 17.69
N THR A 169 4.73 18.63 16.84
CA THR A 169 4.05 18.73 15.55
C THR A 169 2.66 19.33 15.68
N ARG A 170 1.86 18.93 16.68
CA ARG A 170 0.52 19.48 16.92
C ARG A 170 0.46 21.00 17.11
N LYS A 171 1.57 21.63 17.53
CA LYS A 171 1.61 23.09 17.77
C LYS A 171 1.73 23.89 16.48
N VAL A 172 2.18 23.24 15.40
CA VAL A 172 2.57 23.90 14.14
C VAL A 172 1.86 23.33 12.92
N ASP A 173 1.25 22.15 13.05
CA ASP A 173 0.41 21.55 12.03
C ASP A 173 -1.03 21.37 12.51
N PRO A 174 -1.97 22.26 12.14
CA PRO A 174 -3.37 22.17 12.52
C PRO A 174 -4.04 20.85 12.11
N PHE A 175 -3.64 20.27 10.98
CA PHE A 175 -4.20 19.01 10.50
C PHE A 175 -3.85 17.86 11.43
N THR A 176 -2.56 17.65 11.72
CA THR A 176 -2.12 16.66 12.70
C THR A 176 -2.69 16.93 14.09
N SER A 177 -2.83 18.19 14.50
CA SER A 177 -3.49 18.54 15.78
C SER A 177 -4.91 17.99 15.85
N ARG A 178 -5.71 18.14 14.80
CA ARG A 178 -7.09 17.65 14.74
C ARG A 178 -7.17 16.12 14.74
N LEU A 179 -6.23 15.44 14.08
CA LEU A 179 -6.12 13.97 14.17
C LEU A 179 -5.80 13.52 15.60
N LEU A 180 -4.88 14.20 16.28
CA LEU A 180 -4.55 13.93 17.68
C LEU A 180 -5.70 14.24 18.63
N GLU A 181 -6.53 15.26 18.37
CA GLU A 181 -7.74 15.54 19.14
C GLU A 181 -8.74 14.37 19.08
N ILE A 182 -8.95 13.80 17.88
CA ILE A 182 -9.80 12.60 17.73
C ILE A 182 -9.20 11.43 18.49
N HIS A 183 -7.89 11.19 18.33
CA HIS A 183 -7.20 10.13 19.04
C HIS A 183 -7.28 10.29 20.56
N SER A 184 -7.07 11.50 21.10
CA SER A 184 -7.24 11.79 22.53
C SER A 184 -8.64 11.45 23.02
N LYS A 185 -9.68 11.83 22.28
CA LYS A 185 -11.07 11.47 22.63
C LYS A 185 -11.28 9.96 22.66
N MET A 186 -10.64 9.19 21.78
CA MET A 186 -10.73 7.73 21.79
C MET A 186 -10.03 7.14 23.02
N LEU A 187 -8.89 7.71 23.44
CA LEU A 187 -8.21 7.32 24.67
C LEU A 187 -9.03 7.66 25.92
N GLU A 188 -9.65 8.84 25.96
CA GLU A 188 -10.49 9.31 27.08
C GLU A 188 -11.71 8.42 27.33
N ILE A 189 -12.33 7.89 26.28
CA ILE A 189 -13.45 6.93 26.40
C ILE A 189 -12.96 5.47 26.49
N ASN A 190 -11.64 5.25 26.58
CA ASN A 190 -11.01 3.94 26.57
C ASN A 190 -11.53 3.04 25.43
N LYS A 191 -11.65 3.60 24.22
CA LYS A 191 -12.14 2.87 23.05
C LYS A 191 -11.23 1.66 22.80
N ILE A 192 -11.83 0.48 22.75
CA ILE A 192 -11.14 -0.76 22.37
C ILE A 192 -11.58 -1.12 20.95
N GLU A 193 -10.60 -1.26 20.06
CA GLU A 193 -10.78 -1.82 18.72
C GLU A 193 -10.34 -3.30 18.77
N GLU A 194 -11.30 -4.19 19.03
CA GLU A 194 -11.02 -5.63 19.09
C GLU A 194 -10.62 -6.17 17.72
N ILE A 195 -11.33 -5.74 16.67
CA ILE A 195 -11.04 -6.09 15.28
C ILE A 195 -10.27 -4.92 14.64
N ARG A 196 -9.03 -5.17 14.22
CA ARG A 196 -8.15 -4.16 13.63
C ARG A 196 -7.70 -4.59 12.25
N LEU A 197 -7.98 -3.76 11.25
CA LEU A 197 -7.69 -3.99 9.84
C LEU A 197 -6.68 -2.95 9.32
N GLY A 198 -5.61 -3.46 8.72
CA GLY A 198 -4.59 -2.67 8.05
C GLY A 198 -4.48 -3.02 6.56
N LEU A 199 -4.66 -2.03 5.70
CA LEU A 199 -4.36 -2.12 4.26
C LEU A 199 -3.25 -1.13 3.93
N HIS A 200 -2.02 -1.63 3.92
CA HIS A 200 -0.81 -0.82 3.89
C HIS A 200 -0.11 -0.88 2.54
N ARG A 201 0.75 0.10 2.28
CA ARG A 201 1.78 0.02 1.25
C ARG A 201 3.08 0.60 1.78
N SER A 202 4.12 -0.23 1.85
CA SER A 202 5.47 0.22 2.16
C SER A 202 6.22 0.50 0.88
N ASP A 203 6.72 1.71 0.70
CA ASP A 203 7.35 2.17 -0.53
C ASP A 203 8.88 2.22 -0.38
N TYR A 204 9.62 1.83 -1.42
CA TYR A 204 11.07 1.65 -1.40
C TYR A 204 11.73 2.18 -2.67
N MET A 205 12.96 2.67 -2.53
CA MET A 205 13.90 2.86 -3.65
C MET A 205 15.16 2.01 -3.42
N LEU A 206 15.74 1.51 -4.50
CA LEU A 206 17.03 0.83 -4.48
C LEU A 206 18.13 1.86 -4.73
N ASP A 207 18.91 2.18 -3.71
CA ASP A 207 20.01 3.14 -3.83
C ASP A 207 21.14 2.58 -4.70
N GLU A 208 21.57 3.35 -5.71
CA GLU A 208 22.50 2.86 -6.73
C GLU A 208 23.91 2.65 -6.18
N GLN A 209 24.37 3.49 -5.26
CA GLN A 209 25.73 3.41 -4.72
C GLN A 209 25.86 2.31 -3.67
N THR A 210 24.94 2.28 -2.72
CA THR A 210 24.99 1.32 -1.60
C THR A 210 24.37 -0.03 -1.94
N LYS A 211 23.58 -0.11 -3.02
CA LYS A 211 22.76 -1.30 -3.37
C LYS A 211 21.82 -1.72 -2.25
N LEU A 212 21.41 -0.78 -1.40
CA LEU A 212 20.45 -1.03 -0.32
C LEU A 212 19.04 -0.70 -0.78
N LEU A 213 18.10 -1.58 -0.45
CA LEU A 213 16.68 -1.28 -0.57
C LEU A 213 16.26 -0.44 0.64
N LEU A 214 15.92 0.82 0.41
CA LEU A 214 15.62 1.78 1.47
C LEU A 214 14.16 2.23 1.39
N GLN A 215 13.47 2.21 2.52
CA GLN A 215 12.08 2.60 2.66
C GLN A 215 11.94 4.11 2.52
N ILE A 216 11.08 4.55 1.61
CA ILE A 216 10.70 5.93 1.37
C ILE A 216 9.69 6.38 2.41
N GLU A 217 8.63 5.60 2.59
CA GLU A 217 7.51 5.85 3.50
C GLU A 217 6.67 4.59 3.72
N LEU A 218 5.79 4.63 4.72
CA LEU A 218 4.80 3.60 5.00
C LEU A 218 3.40 4.21 4.96
N ASN A 219 2.62 3.86 3.94
CA ASN A 219 1.25 4.35 3.77
C ASN A 219 0.30 3.49 4.58
N THR A 220 -0.29 4.06 5.63
CA THR A 220 -1.28 3.37 6.47
C THR A 220 -2.72 3.75 6.17
N ILE A 221 -2.95 4.84 5.42
CA ILE A 221 -4.26 5.32 4.98
C ILE A 221 -4.33 5.43 3.45
N SER A 222 -5.48 5.11 2.86
CA SER A 222 -5.78 5.32 1.44
C SER A 222 -4.68 4.83 0.47
N SER A 223 -4.11 3.65 0.75
CA SER A 223 -3.10 3.04 -0.10
C SER A 223 -3.68 2.74 -1.50
N SER A 224 -3.45 3.65 -2.43
CA SER A 224 -4.00 3.60 -3.78
C SER A 224 -3.34 2.54 -4.68
N PHE A 225 -4.02 2.24 -5.78
CA PHE A 225 -3.58 1.38 -6.90
C PHE A 225 -3.56 -0.15 -6.71
N PRO A 226 -4.19 -0.78 -5.70
CA PRO A 226 -4.24 -2.25 -5.67
C PRO A 226 -5.03 -2.81 -6.86
N GLY A 227 -6.02 -2.08 -7.38
CA GLY A 227 -6.77 -2.42 -8.59
C GLY A 227 -5.91 -2.28 -9.84
N LEU A 228 -5.42 -1.07 -10.10
CA LEU A 228 -4.73 -0.78 -11.36
C LEU A 228 -3.35 -1.45 -11.48
N SER A 229 -2.60 -1.64 -10.38
CA SER A 229 -1.28 -2.28 -10.42
C SER A 229 -1.34 -3.74 -10.87
N CYS A 230 -2.39 -4.48 -10.51
CA CYS A 230 -2.61 -5.84 -10.99
C CYS A 230 -2.77 -5.87 -12.52
N LEU A 231 -3.51 -4.89 -13.06
CA LEU A 231 -3.72 -4.76 -14.50
C LEU A 231 -2.44 -4.40 -15.24
N VAL A 232 -1.57 -3.57 -14.65
CA VAL A 232 -0.27 -3.22 -15.25
C VAL A 232 0.64 -4.44 -15.35
N SER A 233 0.66 -5.32 -14.33
CA SER A 233 1.39 -6.59 -14.41
C SER A 233 0.87 -7.47 -15.56
N GLU A 234 -0.44 -7.55 -15.75
CA GLU A 234 -1.05 -8.33 -16.85
C GLU A 234 -0.85 -7.67 -18.23
N LEU A 235 -0.85 -6.33 -18.31
CA LEU A 235 -0.53 -5.57 -19.51
C LEU A 235 0.89 -5.94 -19.99
N HIS A 236 1.88 -5.76 -19.12
CA HIS A 236 3.26 -6.06 -19.45
C HIS A 236 3.46 -7.54 -19.77
N ARG A 237 2.81 -8.45 -19.04
CA ARG A 237 2.86 -9.88 -19.37
C ARG A 237 2.28 -10.18 -20.76
N SER A 238 1.15 -9.56 -21.11
CA SER A 238 0.50 -9.73 -22.41
C SER A 238 1.37 -9.19 -23.55
N LEU A 239 1.94 -7.99 -23.38
CA LEU A 239 2.86 -7.39 -24.36
C LEU A 239 4.12 -8.24 -24.55
N LEU A 240 4.79 -8.63 -23.46
CA LEU A 240 5.98 -9.47 -23.58
C LEU A 240 5.69 -10.85 -24.17
N GLN A 241 4.47 -11.40 -24.00
CA GLN A 241 4.05 -12.63 -24.66
C GLN A 241 3.82 -12.45 -26.17
N GLN A 242 3.16 -11.36 -26.56
CA GLN A 242 2.85 -11.06 -27.96
C GLN A 242 4.11 -10.74 -28.77
N TYR A 243 5.08 -10.06 -28.15
CA TYR A 243 6.27 -9.53 -28.80
C TYR A 243 7.55 -10.34 -28.50
N ARG A 244 7.45 -11.63 -28.16
CA ARG A 244 8.63 -12.48 -27.81
C ARG A 244 9.67 -12.62 -28.93
N GLU A 245 9.23 -12.58 -30.19
CA GLU A 245 10.12 -12.67 -31.35
C GLU A 245 10.88 -11.35 -31.58
N ASP A 246 10.28 -10.23 -31.18
CA ASP A 246 10.82 -8.88 -31.33
C ASP A 246 11.66 -8.45 -30.10
N ILE A 247 11.28 -8.89 -28.91
CA ILE A 247 11.90 -8.56 -27.61
C ILE A 247 12.23 -9.84 -26.86
N ALA A 248 13.52 -10.16 -26.77
CA ALA A 248 14.01 -11.29 -25.99
C ALA A 248 13.68 -11.10 -24.49
N SER A 249 12.65 -11.79 -24.02
CA SER A 249 12.15 -11.67 -22.64
C SER A 249 11.47 -12.96 -22.18
N ASP A 250 11.40 -13.14 -20.86
CA ASP A 250 10.57 -14.17 -20.23
C ASP A 250 9.45 -13.50 -19.43
N PRO A 251 8.18 -13.54 -19.91
CA PRO A 251 7.04 -12.96 -19.21
C PRO A 251 6.81 -13.50 -17.78
N ASN A 252 7.39 -14.66 -17.43
CA ASN A 252 7.31 -15.20 -16.07
C ASN A 252 8.20 -14.44 -15.07
N ARG A 253 9.11 -13.60 -15.54
CA ARG A 253 9.90 -12.69 -14.69
C ARG A 253 9.11 -11.49 -14.19
N ILE A 254 7.91 -11.26 -14.71
CA ILE A 254 6.94 -10.36 -14.08
C ILE A 254 6.22 -11.16 -12.99
N PRO A 255 6.43 -10.84 -11.69
CA PRO A 255 5.83 -11.59 -10.62
C PRO A 255 4.30 -11.49 -10.66
N ALA A 256 3.63 -12.50 -10.13
CA ALA A 256 2.18 -12.48 -9.97
C ALA A 256 1.77 -11.30 -9.07
N ASN A 257 0.68 -10.63 -9.42
CA ASN A 257 0.14 -9.51 -8.64
C ASN A 257 -1.34 -9.73 -8.38
N ASN A 258 -1.72 -9.86 -7.10
CA ASN A 258 -3.09 -10.16 -6.68
C ASN A 258 -3.60 -9.15 -5.64
N ALA A 259 -3.04 -7.94 -5.64
CA ALA A 259 -3.30 -6.92 -4.62
C ALA A 259 -4.78 -6.58 -4.44
N VAL A 260 -5.52 -6.37 -5.54
CA VAL A 260 -6.97 -6.05 -5.48
C VAL A 260 -7.78 -7.13 -4.76
N ASN A 261 -7.49 -8.40 -5.04
CA ASN A 261 -8.26 -9.49 -4.44
C ASN A 261 -7.82 -9.76 -3.01
N GLN A 262 -6.54 -9.59 -2.68
CA GLN A 262 -6.07 -9.72 -1.29
C GLN A 262 -6.61 -8.58 -0.40
N PHE A 263 -6.72 -7.36 -0.93
CA PHE A 263 -7.39 -6.26 -0.23
C PHE A 263 -8.88 -6.52 -0.04
N ALA A 264 -9.58 -6.99 -1.09
CA ALA A 264 -11.00 -7.35 -1.01
C ALA A 264 -11.23 -8.50 -0.01
N GLU A 265 -10.35 -9.51 0.01
CA GLU A 265 -10.42 -10.62 0.96
C GLU A 265 -10.24 -10.14 2.40
N ALA A 266 -9.29 -9.24 2.66
CA ALA A 266 -9.08 -8.69 4.00
C ALA A 266 -10.27 -7.84 4.48
N LEU A 267 -10.86 -7.03 3.60
CA LEU A 267 -12.09 -6.27 3.87
C LEU A 267 -13.28 -7.21 4.15
N ALA A 268 -13.46 -8.25 3.34
CA ALA A 268 -14.53 -9.22 3.51
C ALA A 268 -14.36 -10.04 4.80
N LYS A 269 -13.13 -10.42 5.16
CA LYS A 269 -12.84 -11.10 6.43
C LYS A 269 -13.11 -10.18 7.62
N ALA A 270 -12.72 -8.91 7.58
CA ALA A 270 -13.05 -7.96 8.65
C ALA A 270 -14.56 -7.75 8.80
N TRP A 271 -15.30 -7.70 7.69
CA TRP A 271 -16.77 -7.66 7.69
C TRP A 271 -17.37 -8.93 8.32
N ASN A 272 -16.80 -10.11 8.02
CA ASN A 272 -17.25 -11.37 8.62
C ASN A 272 -16.97 -11.43 10.13
N GLU A 273 -15.81 -10.95 10.58
CA GLU A 273 -15.48 -10.84 12.01
C GLU A 273 -16.40 -9.88 12.76
N TYR A 274 -16.89 -8.82 12.08
CA TYR A 274 -17.90 -7.93 12.66
C TYR A 274 -19.25 -8.64 12.89
N GLY A 275 -19.63 -9.58 12.01
CA GLY A 275 -20.67 -10.57 12.29
C GLY A 275 -22.12 -10.17 11.99
N ASP A 276 -22.38 -9.05 11.32
CA ASP A 276 -23.72 -8.71 10.81
C ASP A 276 -23.81 -8.93 9.29
N PRO A 277 -24.52 -9.97 8.81
CA PRO A 277 -24.63 -10.29 7.39
C PRO A 277 -25.42 -9.25 6.57
N ARG A 278 -26.12 -8.31 7.22
CA ARG A 278 -26.86 -7.23 6.55
C ARG A 278 -26.09 -5.93 6.50
N ALA A 279 -25.02 -5.80 7.29
CA ALA A 279 -24.21 -4.61 7.30
C ALA A 279 -23.38 -4.46 6.02
N VAL A 280 -22.96 -3.24 5.70
CA VAL A 280 -22.21 -2.90 4.49
C VAL A 280 -20.77 -2.50 4.80
N ILE A 281 -19.93 -2.50 3.77
CA ILE A 281 -18.63 -1.81 3.80
C ILE A 281 -18.80 -0.42 3.20
N MET A 282 -18.49 0.62 3.98
CA MET A 282 -18.54 2.01 3.52
C MET A 282 -17.16 2.46 3.06
N PHE A 283 -17.07 2.91 1.80
CA PHE A 283 -15.91 3.58 1.24
C PHE A 283 -16.06 5.08 1.50
N VAL A 284 -15.14 5.66 2.28
CA VAL A 284 -15.04 7.11 2.48
C VAL A 284 -14.22 7.69 1.34
N VAL A 285 -14.81 8.56 0.51
CA VAL A 285 -14.22 8.98 -0.78
C VAL A 285 -14.14 10.50 -0.89
N GLN A 286 -13.28 10.99 -1.77
CA GLN A 286 -13.24 12.40 -2.14
C GLN A 286 -14.47 12.76 -2.98
N ALA A 287 -14.88 14.03 -2.97
CA ALA A 287 -16.00 14.51 -3.79
C ALA A 287 -15.70 14.42 -5.29
N GLU A 288 -14.45 14.68 -5.68
CA GLU A 288 -13.94 14.49 -7.04
C GLU A 288 -12.81 13.44 -6.98
N GLU A 289 -12.95 12.35 -7.74
CA GLU A 289 -12.07 11.20 -7.65
C GLU A 289 -11.83 10.61 -9.04
N ARG A 290 -10.80 11.12 -9.75
CA ARG A 290 -10.44 10.63 -11.10
C ARG A 290 -9.90 9.20 -11.06
N ASN A 291 -9.41 8.73 -9.92
CA ASN A 291 -8.96 7.36 -9.72
C ASN A 291 -10.09 6.45 -9.17
N MET A 292 -11.37 6.82 -9.37
CA MET A 292 -12.51 6.05 -8.85
C MET A 292 -12.54 4.60 -9.36
N TYR A 293 -12.02 4.34 -10.55
CA TYR A 293 -12.01 3.00 -11.14
C TYR A 293 -11.15 2.02 -10.34
N ASP A 294 -10.03 2.47 -9.75
CA ASP A 294 -9.24 1.65 -8.80
C ASP A 294 -10.07 1.21 -7.58
N GLN A 295 -10.93 2.10 -7.09
CA GLN A 295 -11.83 1.82 -5.97
C GLN A 295 -12.98 0.90 -6.39
N HIS A 296 -13.52 1.11 -7.59
CA HIS A 296 -14.57 0.26 -8.15
C HIS A 296 -14.11 -1.16 -8.46
N TRP A 297 -12.82 -1.36 -8.79
CA TRP A 297 -12.24 -2.70 -8.89
C TRP A 297 -12.30 -3.47 -7.56
N LEU A 298 -11.99 -2.79 -6.44
CA LEU A 298 -12.14 -3.37 -5.10
C LEU A 298 -13.61 -3.66 -4.77
N SER A 299 -14.52 -2.71 -5.05
CA SER A 299 -15.94 -2.90 -4.72
C SER A 299 -16.62 -3.96 -5.59
N ALA A 300 -16.20 -4.11 -6.86
CA ALA A 300 -16.62 -5.20 -7.72
C ALA A 300 -16.13 -6.55 -7.18
N SER A 301 -14.86 -6.64 -6.76
CA SER A 301 -14.31 -7.86 -6.15
C SER A 301 -15.07 -8.27 -4.88
N LEU A 302 -15.38 -7.32 -3.99
CA LEU A 302 -16.21 -7.54 -2.80
C LEU A 302 -17.61 -8.07 -3.15
N ARG A 303 -18.30 -7.44 -4.12
CA ARG A 303 -19.65 -7.85 -4.51
C ARG A 303 -19.66 -9.22 -5.20
N GLU A 304 -18.78 -9.44 -6.17
CA GLU A 304 -18.84 -10.60 -7.05
C GLU A 304 -18.27 -11.85 -6.39
N ARG A 305 -17.17 -11.70 -5.64
CA ARG A 305 -16.43 -12.83 -5.06
C ARG A 305 -16.84 -13.13 -3.62
N HIS A 306 -17.25 -12.10 -2.87
CA HIS A 306 -17.56 -12.22 -1.45
C HIS A 306 -19.04 -11.93 -1.11
N GLN A 307 -19.83 -11.46 -2.08
CA GLN A 307 -21.24 -11.11 -1.89
C GLN A 307 -21.45 -10.03 -0.80
N VAL A 308 -20.47 -9.14 -0.63
CA VAL A 308 -20.51 -8.05 0.33
C VAL A 308 -20.93 -6.75 -0.36
N THR A 309 -21.96 -6.10 0.17
CA THR A 309 -22.46 -4.81 -0.32
C THR A 309 -21.51 -3.68 0.08
N THR A 310 -21.32 -2.74 -0.84
CA THR A 310 -20.53 -1.53 -0.59
C THR A 310 -21.36 -0.28 -0.85
N ILE A 311 -21.11 0.77 -0.06
CA ILE A 311 -21.61 2.13 -0.30
C ILE A 311 -20.43 3.10 -0.37
N ARG A 312 -20.58 4.21 -1.11
CA ARG A 312 -19.57 5.27 -1.22
C ARG A 312 -20.17 6.55 -0.69
N LYS A 313 -19.49 7.22 0.25
CA LYS A 313 -19.93 8.49 0.81
C LYS A 313 -18.72 9.40 1.03
N THR A 314 -18.88 10.69 0.77
CA THR A 314 -17.95 11.73 1.21
C THR A 314 -18.07 11.97 2.71
N LEU A 315 -17.07 12.61 3.32
CA LEU A 315 -17.15 12.98 4.74
C LEU A 315 -18.35 13.89 5.03
N ALA A 316 -18.68 14.84 4.14
CA ALA A 316 -19.84 15.71 4.29
C ALA A 316 -21.18 14.95 4.24
N GLU A 317 -21.31 13.96 3.35
CA GLU A 317 -22.51 13.11 3.31
C GLU A 317 -22.62 12.23 4.57
N ILE A 318 -21.51 11.79 5.14
CA ILE A 318 -21.50 11.01 6.38
C ILE A 318 -21.95 11.86 7.57
N ASP A 319 -21.55 13.13 7.67
CA ASP A 319 -22.09 14.03 8.70
C ASP A 319 -23.59 14.27 8.53
N ALA A 320 -24.06 14.38 7.29
CA ALA A 320 -25.46 14.66 6.99
C ALA A 320 -26.39 13.45 7.19
N LEU A 321 -25.91 12.23 6.93
CA LEU A 321 -26.72 11.00 6.86
C LEU A 321 -26.32 9.95 7.89
N GLY A 322 -25.24 10.18 8.64
CA GLY A 322 -24.68 9.24 9.60
C GLY A 322 -25.15 9.49 11.02
N GLU A 323 -25.48 8.41 11.72
CA GLU A 323 -25.82 8.43 13.14
C GLU A 323 -25.28 7.20 13.87
N LEU A 324 -25.10 7.32 15.18
CA LEU A 324 -24.78 6.18 16.06
C LEU A 324 -26.04 5.72 16.77
N GLN A 325 -26.31 4.42 16.70
CA GLN A 325 -27.33 3.79 17.53
C GLN A 325 -26.85 3.65 18.98
N GLN A 326 -27.78 3.33 19.89
CA GLN A 326 -27.48 3.17 21.33
C GLN A 326 -26.41 2.11 21.61
N ASP A 327 -26.32 1.09 20.76
CA ASP A 327 -25.36 0.00 20.86
C ASP A 327 -24.01 0.34 20.20
N GLY A 328 -23.80 1.56 19.71
CA GLY A 328 -22.57 2.00 19.03
C GLY A 328 -22.48 1.65 17.54
N THR A 329 -23.52 1.04 16.96
CA THR A 329 -23.58 0.76 15.52
C THR A 329 -23.66 2.04 14.72
N LEU A 330 -22.77 2.19 13.73
CA LEU A 330 -22.86 3.27 12.75
C LEU A 330 -23.92 2.92 11.70
N VAL A 331 -24.88 3.81 11.52
CA VAL A 331 -25.87 3.73 10.43
C VAL A 331 -25.69 4.95 9.54
N VAL A 332 -25.54 4.73 8.24
CA VAL A 332 -25.47 5.80 7.24
C VAL A 332 -26.55 5.56 6.20
N ASP A 333 -27.47 6.51 6.04
CA ASP A 333 -28.55 6.42 5.05
C ASP A 333 -29.39 5.13 5.23
N GLY A 334 -29.70 4.82 6.49
CA GLY A 334 -30.48 3.64 6.88
C GLY A 334 -29.75 2.29 6.82
N GLN A 335 -28.46 2.26 6.48
CA GLN A 335 -27.67 1.04 6.37
C GLN A 335 -26.62 0.94 7.48
N ALA A 336 -26.62 -0.17 8.22
CA ALA A 336 -25.59 -0.47 9.22
C ALA A 336 -24.22 -0.69 8.55
N VAL A 337 -23.18 -0.08 9.09
CA VAL A 337 -21.82 -0.13 8.55
C VAL A 337 -20.94 -1.00 9.45
N ALA A 338 -20.42 -2.09 8.89
CA ALA A 338 -19.50 -3.00 9.58
C ALA A 338 -18.04 -2.58 9.41
N VAL A 339 -17.66 -2.09 8.24
CA VAL A 339 -16.28 -1.69 7.92
C VAL A 339 -16.28 -0.33 7.23
N ILE A 340 -15.37 0.55 7.66
CA ILE A 340 -15.12 1.87 7.09
C ILE A 340 -13.76 1.84 6.41
N TYR A 341 -13.76 1.89 5.08
CA TYR A 341 -12.54 1.89 4.27
C TYR A 341 -12.26 3.30 3.75
N PHE A 342 -11.17 3.90 4.24
CA PHE A 342 -10.80 5.26 3.86
C PHE A 342 -10.06 5.30 2.52
N ARG A 343 -10.65 6.01 1.56
CA ARG A 343 -10.03 6.49 0.32
C ARG A 343 -9.90 8.02 0.28
N ALA A 344 -10.17 8.68 1.41
CA ALA A 344 -10.07 10.12 1.64
C ALA A 344 -9.74 10.39 3.13
N GLY A 345 -9.65 11.65 3.51
CA GLY A 345 -9.42 12.09 4.89
C GLY A 345 -7.96 12.04 5.33
N TYR A 346 -7.03 11.91 4.37
CA TYR A 346 -5.58 11.92 4.59
C TYR A 346 -4.94 13.28 4.28
N ALA A 347 -5.69 14.19 3.66
CA ALA A 347 -5.24 15.54 3.35
C ALA A 347 -6.15 16.60 3.98
N PRO A 348 -5.64 17.79 4.34
CA PRO A 348 -6.45 18.89 4.84
C PRO A 348 -7.57 19.33 3.89
N SER A 349 -7.37 19.17 2.57
CA SER A 349 -8.34 19.49 1.52
C SER A 349 -9.61 18.64 1.55
N ASP A 350 -9.60 17.51 2.27
CA ASP A 350 -10.79 16.68 2.47
C ASP A 350 -11.68 17.22 3.60
N TYR A 351 -11.24 18.25 4.32
CA TYR A 351 -11.90 18.83 5.49
C TYR A 351 -12.27 20.29 5.23
N ASN A 352 -13.22 20.51 4.32
CA ASN A 352 -13.64 21.85 3.90
C ASN A 352 -14.34 22.62 5.02
N SER A 353 -14.91 21.91 6.00
CA SER A 353 -15.61 22.50 7.14
C SER A 353 -15.49 21.63 8.40
N GLU A 354 -16.16 22.04 9.48
CA GLU A 354 -16.28 21.21 10.69
C GLU A 354 -17.14 19.97 10.48
N SER A 355 -17.97 19.91 9.43
CA SER A 355 -18.79 18.76 9.07
C SER A 355 -17.93 17.51 8.88
N GLU A 356 -16.84 17.62 8.13
CA GLU A 356 -15.96 16.49 7.84
C GLU A 356 -15.19 16.00 9.07
N TRP A 357 -14.84 16.92 9.98
CA TRP A 357 -14.23 16.54 11.26
C TRP A 357 -15.22 15.85 12.20
N LYS A 358 -16.49 16.29 12.22
CA LYS A 358 -17.57 15.61 12.96
C LYS A 358 -17.82 14.22 12.42
N ALA A 359 -17.92 14.06 11.10
CA ALA A 359 -18.03 12.75 10.46
C ALA A 359 -16.86 11.83 10.82
N ARG A 360 -15.63 12.34 10.77
CA ARG A 360 -14.44 11.56 11.13
C ARG A 360 -14.49 11.10 12.59
N LEU A 361 -14.89 11.96 13.51
CA LEU A 361 -15.05 11.61 14.92
C LEU A 361 -16.19 10.61 15.15
N LEU A 362 -17.35 10.83 14.52
CA LEU A 362 -18.53 9.94 14.60
C LEU A 362 -18.16 8.51 14.18
N MET A 363 -17.46 8.38 13.06
CA MET A 363 -16.97 7.09 12.57
C MET A 363 -16.01 6.43 13.56
N GLU A 364 -15.06 7.18 14.11
CA GLU A 364 -14.07 6.65 15.06
C GLU A 364 -14.73 6.15 16.36
N GLN A 365 -15.76 6.86 16.83
CA GLN A 365 -16.55 6.47 18.01
C GLN A 365 -17.36 5.18 17.80
N SER A 366 -17.70 4.85 16.55
CA SER A 366 -18.52 3.68 16.24
C SER A 366 -17.84 2.34 16.52
N HIS A 367 -18.66 1.29 16.54
CA HIS A 367 -18.20 -0.11 16.58
C HIS A 367 -17.71 -0.65 15.24
N ALA A 368 -17.93 0.06 14.12
CA ALA A 368 -17.45 -0.38 12.82
C ALA A 368 -15.93 -0.55 12.83
N VAL A 369 -15.40 -1.49 12.05
CA VAL A 369 -13.96 -1.68 11.87
C VAL A 369 -13.44 -0.57 10.97
N LYS A 370 -12.48 0.23 11.45
CA LYS A 370 -11.86 1.29 10.64
C LYS A 370 -10.64 0.75 9.90
N CYS A 371 -10.51 1.10 8.63
CA CYS A 371 -9.35 0.81 7.79
C CYS A 371 -8.84 2.10 7.12
N PRO A 372 -7.91 2.84 7.76
CA PRO A 372 -7.37 2.60 9.11
C PRO A 372 -8.18 3.31 10.22
N SER A 373 -7.97 2.86 11.47
CA SER A 373 -8.32 3.66 12.66
C SER A 373 -7.48 4.94 12.75
N ILE A 374 -7.86 5.86 13.64
CA ILE A 374 -7.09 7.10 13.87
C ILE A 374 -5.67 6.80 14.34
N SER A 375 -5.47 5.77 15.17
CA SER A 375 -4.14 5.38 15.66
C SER A 375 -3.25 4.84 14.52
N TYR A 376 -3.83 4.00 13.65
CA TYR A 376 -3.13 3.51 12.46
C TYR A 376 -2.78 4.65 11.49
N HIS A 377 -3.67 5.63 11.32
CA HIS A 377 -3.38 6.82 10.51
C HIS A 377 -2.18 7.58 11.11
N LEU A 378 -2.19 7.90 12.40
CA LEU A 378 -1.06 8.58 13.07
C LEU A 378 0.25 7.79 12.98
N ALA A 379 0.19 6.46 13.07
CA ALA A 379 1.35 5.58 12.93
C ALA A 379 2.02 5.64 11.55
N GLY A 380 1.29 6.05 10.51
CA GLY A 380 1.83 6.27 9.16
C GLY A 380 2.51 7.63 8.95
N SER A 381 2.46 8.53 9.94
CA SER A 381 3.08 9.85 9.81
C SER A 381 4.60 9.76 9.65
N LYS A 382 5.16 10.68 8.86
CA LYS A 382 6.61 10.77 8.64
C LYS A 382 7.37 10.98 9.96
N LYS A 383 6.77 11.71 10.91
CA LYS A 383 7.35 11.89 12.24
C LYS A 383 7.44 10.57 13.02
N ILE A 384 6.43 9.70 12.96
CA ILE A 384 6.52 8.38 13.59
C ILE A 384 7.54 7.49 12.89
N GLN A 385 7.61 7.51 11.55
CA GLN A 385 8.67 6.81 10.80
C GLN A 385 10.07 7.24 11.28
N GLN A 386 10.28 8.55 11.49
CA GLN A 386 11.54 9.08 12.01
C GLN A 386 11.81 8.68 13.46
N GLU A 387 10.81 8.72 14.34
CA GLU A 387 10.97 8.30 15.74
C GLU A 387 11.29 6.80 15.86
N LEU A 388 10.70 5.96 15.01
CA LEU A 388 10.99 4.53 14.95
C LEU A 388 12.43 4.23 14.49
N ALA A 389 13.07 5.14 13.75
CA ALA A 389 14.45 5.00 13.32
C ALA A 389 15.47 5.32 14.42
N LYS A 390 15.04 5.90 15.56
CA LYS A 390 15.93 6.18 16.69
C LYS A 390 16.42 4.88 17.36
N PRO A 391 17.65 4.87 17.90
CA PRO A 391 18.18 3.71 18.60
C PRO A 391 17.26 3.23 19.73
N ASN A 392 17.05 1.92 19.83
CA ASN A 392 16.27 1.23 20.85
C ASN A 392 14.74 1.45 20.81
N VAL A 393 14.21 2.22 19.84
CA VAL A 393 12.76 2.47 19.77
C VAL A 393 12.01 1.27 19.17
N LEU A 394 12.55 0.62 18.13
CA LEU A 394 11.93 -0.60 17.56
C LEU A 394 11.79 -1.72 18.60
N GLU A 395 12.77 -1.85 19.50
CA GLU A 395 12.81 -2.85 20.58
C GLU A 395 11.70 -2.67 21.61
N ARG A 396 11.04 -1.51 21.67
CA ARG A 396 9.82 -1.32 22.48
C ARG A 396 8.63 -2.08 21.89
N PHE A 397 8.60 -2.23 20.57
CA PHE A 397 7.46 -2.78 19.84
C PHE A 397 7.71 -4.20 19.36
N LEU A 398 8.95 -4.57 19.05
CA LEU A 398 9.30 -5.88 18.52
C LEU A 398 10.34 -6.57 19.41
N GLU A 399 10.13 -7.86 19.63
CA GLU A 399 11.03 -8.70 20.44
C GLU A 399 12.03 -9.46 19.56
N ASN A 400 11.59 -9.88 18.37
CA ASN A 400 12.41 -10.66 17.44
C ASN A 400 13.53 -9.81 16.85
N LYS A 401 14.77 -10.13 17.24
CA LYS A 401 15.98 -9.42 16.82
C LYS A 401 16.26 -9.53 15.32
N ASP A 402 15.90 -10.65 14.70
CA ASP A 402 16.07 -10.81 13.25
C ASP A 402 15.10 -9.89 12.49
N ASP A 403 13.88 -9.74 12.98
CA ASP A 403 12.88 -8.87 12.37
C ASP A 403 13.27 -7.39 12.54
N ILE A 404 13.76 -7.01 13.73
CA ILE A 404 14.33 -5.67 13.96
C ILE A 404 15.49 -5.40 12.97
N ALA A 405 16.41 -6.35 12.81
CA ALA A 405 17.55 -6.20 11.90
C ALA A 405 17.11 -6.05 10.44
N LYS A 406 16.09 -6.80 9.99
CA LYS A 406 15.52 -6.66 8.63
C LYS A 406 14.89 -5.29 8.41
N LEU A 407 14.16 -4.76 9.39
CA LEU A 407 13.57 -3.42 9.32
C LEU A 407 14.65 -2.35 9.27
N GLN A 408 15.62 -2.41 10.20
CA GLN A 408 16.73 -1.46 10.26
C GLN A 408 17.55 -1.43 8.97
N LYS A 409 17.75 -2.58 8.32
CA LYS A 409 18.43 -2.67 7.02
C LYS A 409 17.70 -1.88 5.91
N CYS A 410 16.39 -1.65 6.07
CA CYS A 410 15.59 -0.88 5.12
C CYS A 410 15.49 0.62 5.50
N PHE A 411 15.98 1.05 6.66
CA PHE A 411 15.86 2.45 7.06
C PHE A 411 16.97 3.29 6.42
N ALA A 412 16.55 4.33 5.69
CA ALA A 412 17.46 5.42 5.33
C ALA A 412 17.76 6.28 6.57
N GLY A 413 18.74 7.19 6.47
CA GLY A 413 18.93 8.22 7.48
C GLY A 413 17.66 9.06 7.68
N LEU A 414 17.18 9.14 8.92
CA LEU A 414 15.94 9.83 9.31
C LEU A 414 16.19 10.63 10.58
N TRP A 415 16.01 11.94 10.50
CA TRP A 415 16.40 12.86 11.57
C TRP A 415 15.32 13.90 11.84
N SER A 416 15.26 14.30 13.11
CA SER A 416 14.41 15.39 13.55
C SER A 416 15.16 16.72 13.43
N LEU A 417 14.45 17.83 13.23
CA LEU A 417 15.10 19.14 13.06
C LEU A 417 15.71 19.73 14.34
N ASP A 418 15.53 19.10 15.50
CA ASP A 418 16.24 19.43 16.74
C ASP A 418 17.67 18.85 16.79
N GLU A 419 18.06 18.01 15.84
CA GLU A 419 19.42 17.49 15.68
C GLU A 419 20.31 18.50 14.93
N SER A 420 20.87 19.46 15.67
CA SER A 420 21.57 20.63 15.10
C SER A 420 22.71 20.29 14.13
N ASP A 421 23.43 19.20 14.37
CA ASP A 421 24.57 18.79 13.53
C ASP A 421 24.10 18.35 12.14
N ILE A 422 22.99 17.62 12.07
CA ILE A 422 22.38 17.19 10.80
C ILE A 422 21.75 18.38 10.07
N VAL A 423 21.11 19.30 10.79
CA VAL A 423 20.57 20.54 10.19
C VAL A 423 21.68 21.36 9.54
N LYS A 424 22.82 21.51 10.22
CA LYS A 424 23.98 22.20 9.65
C LYS A 424 24.50 21.49 8.40
N ASP A 425 24.61 20.17 8.44
CA ASP A 425 25.04 19.38 7.29
C ASP A 425 24.07 19.50 6.11
N ALA A 426 22.76 19.53 6.37
CA ALA A 426 21.74 19.71 5.34
C ALA A 426 21.73 21.13 4.75
N ILE A 427 22.14 22.15 5.51
CA ILE A 427 22.37 23.50 4.97
C ILE A 427 23.63 23.51 4.08
N ASP A 428 24.70 22.85 4.52
CA ASP A 428 25.97 22.83 3.78
C ASP A 428 25.85 21.98 2.48
N ARG A 429 25.12 20.85 2.53
CA ARG A 429 24.99 19.86 1.44
C ARG A 429 23.51 19.48 1.18
N PRO A 430 22.66 20.44 0.78
CA PRO A 430 21.21 20.25 0.71
C PRO A 430 20.76 19.21 -0.33
N GLU A 431 21.57 18.95 -1.35
CA GLU A 431 21.31 17.96 -2.40
C GLU A 431 21.23 16.52 -1.87
N LEU A 432 21.81 16.24 -0.69
CA LEU A 432 21.84 14.92 -0.04
C LEU A 432 20.62 14.66 0.86
N TYR A 433 19.72 15.63 1.00
CA TYR A 433 18.59 15.57 1.90
C TYR A 433 17.26 15.79 1.18
N VAL A 434 16.20 15.26 1.79
CA VAL A 434 14.81 15.57 1.49
C VAL A 434 14.15 16.04 2.78
N MET A 435 13.50 17.20 2.75
CA MET A 435 12.72 17.68 3.89
C MET A 435 11.24 17.37 3.65
N LYS A 436 10.62 16.65 4.58
CA LYS A 436 9.25 16.13 4.44
C LYS A 436 8.31 16.72 5.49
N PRO A 437 7.20 17.37 5.12
CA PRO A 437 6.14 17.73 6.06
C PRO A 437 5.28 16.51 6.44
N GLN A 438 4.42 16.67 7.45
CA GLN A 438 3.42 15.65 7.83
C GLN A 438 2.22 15.64 6.88
N ARG A 439 2.45 15.27 5.61
CA ARG A 439 1.42 15.16 4.57
C ARG A 439 1.55 13.82 3.83
N GLU A 440 0.42 13.38 3.29
CA GLU A 440 0.31 12.19 2.43
C GLU A 440 -0.17 12.59 1.03
N GLY A 441 0.02 11.72 0.03
CA GLY A 441 -0.53 11.91 -1.32
C GLY A 441 0.41 12.56 -2.35
N GLY A 442 1.69 12.80 -2.00
CA GLY A 442 2.70 13.39 -2.89
C GLY A 442 2.56 14.92 -3.06
N GLY A 443 3.57 15.57 -3.64
CA GLY A 443 3.54 17.02 -3.94
C GLY A 443 4.04 17.95 -2.82
N ASN A 444 4.49 17.41 -1.69
CA ASN A 444 4.72 18.20 -0.46
C ASN A 444 6.19 18.28 -0.03
N ASN A 445 7.09 17.53 -0.67
CA ASN A 445 8.47 17.42 -0.22
C ASN A 445 9.34 18.56 -0.75
N ILE A 446 10.40 18.89 -0.03
CA ILE A 446 11.35 19.96 -0.37
C ILE A 446 12.71 19.32 -0.64
N TYR A 447 13.38 19.76 -1.72
CA TYR A 447 14.60 19.14 -2.25
C TYR A 447 15.65 20.18 -2.65
N GLY A 448 16.93 19.79 -2.63
CA GLY A 448 18.01 20.62 -3.15
C GLY A 448 18.08 21.98 -2.45
N GLU A 449 18.41 23.05 -3.18
CA GLU A 449 18.57 24.39 -2.61
C GLU A 449 17.35 24.88 -1.80
N ASP A 450 16.13 24.45 -2.14
CA ASP A 450 14.94 24.79 -1.36
C ASP A 450 14.99 24.23 0.08
N VAL A 451 15.71 23.12 0.31
CA VAL A 451 15.97 22.59 1.67
C VAL A 451 16.82 23.58 2.46
N ARG A 452 17.91 24.08 1.87
CA ARG A 452 18.79 25.08 2.50
C ARG A 452 17.99 26.33 2.86
N ASP A 453 17.25 26.87 1.89
CA ASP A 453 16.47 28.10 2.08
C ASP A 453 15.39 27.93 3.15
N ALA A 454 14.69 26.78 3.16
CA ALA A 454 13.69 26.49 4.17
C ALA A 454 14.30 26.35 5.57
N LEU A 455 15.43 25.65 5.72
CA LEU A 455 16.11 25.50 7.01
C LEU A 455 16.64 26.85 7.55
N LEU A 456 17.25 27.67 6.69
CA LEU A 456 17.72 29.01 7.06
C LEU A 456 16.56 29.93 7.46
N LYS A 457 15.41 29.82 6.79
CA LYS A 457 14.20 30.55 7.15
C LYS A 457 13.67 30.12 8.53
N LEU A 458 13.57 28.81 8.78
CA LEU A 458 13.15 28.27 10.08
C LEU A 458 14.05 28.73 11.24
N GLN A 459 15.37 28.79 11.02
CA GLN A 459 16.33 29.29 12.02
C GLN A 459 16.13 30.77 12.35
N LYS A 460 15.78 31.61 11.36
CA LYS A 460 15.54 33.04 11.55
C LYS A 460 14.23 33.32 12.27
N GLU A 461 13.19 32.54 11.99
CA GLU A 461 11.86 32.76 12.53
C GLU A 461 11.75 32.35 14.01
N GLY A 462 12.53 31.36 14.47
CA GLY A 462 12.63 31.00 15.89
C GLY A 462 11.34 30.48 16.53
N THR A 463 10.31 30.18 15.74
CA THR A 463 8.92 29.91 16.19
C THR A 463 8.60 28.44 16.49
N GLY A 464 9.59 27.54 16.51
CA GLY A 464 9.35 26.10 16.71
C GLY A 464 8.56 25.44 15.57
N SER A 465 8.47 26.11 14.41
CA SER A 465 7.90 25.65 13.14
C SER A 465 8.67 24.50 12.52
N ASP A 466 9.87 24.21 13.03
CA ASP A 466 10.72 23.07 12.69
C ASP A 466 10.01 21.72 12.93
N ALA A 467 9.15 21.63 13.94
CA ALA A 467 8.43 20.40 14.30
C ALA A 467 7.41 19.89 13.26
N ALA A 468 7.13 20.67 12.21
CA ALA A 468 6.29 20.25 11.09
C ALA A 468 7.03 19.31 10.13
N TYR A 469 8.36 19.29 10.16
CA TYR A 469 9.20 18.61 9.18
C TYR A 469 10.11 17.55 9.81
N ILE A 470 10.54 16.62 8.98
CA ILE A 470 11.68 15.74 9.23
C ILE A 470 12.72 15.91 8.11
N LEU A 471 13.97 15.58 8.39
CA LEU A 471 15.00 15.38 7.37
C LEU A 471 15.15 13.89 7.09
N MET A 472 15.28 13.56 5.82
CA MET A 472 15.55 12.21 5.35
C MET A 472 16.74 12.22 4.39
N GLN A 473 17.57 11.20 4.46
CA GLN A 473 18.59 10.93 3.46
C GLN A 473 17.95 10.83 2.08
N ARG A 474 18.46 11.59 1.11
CA ARG A 474 18.06 11.44 -0.29
C ARG A 474 18.63 10.13 -0.84
N ILE A 475 17.75 9.32 -1.42
CA ILE A 475 18.11 8.07 -2.08
C ILE A 475 18.32 8.35 -3.56
N PHE A 476 19.40 7.80 -4.13
CA PHE A 476 19.76 8.02 -5.53
C PHE A 476 19.67 6.70 -6.29
N PRO A 477 18.48 6.32 -6.79
CA PRO A 477 18.32 5.09 -7.55
C PRO A 477 18.97 5.18 -8.94
N LYS A 478 19.14 4.01 -9.58
CA LYS A 478 19.67 3.93 -10.94
C LYS A 478 18.76 4.66 -11.92
N ILE A 479 19.33 5.56 -12.71
CA ILE A 479 18.64 6.12 -13.86
C ILE A 479 18.54 5.05 -14.95
N SER A 480 17.32 4.78 -15.39
CA SER A 480 17.01 3.77 -16.41
C SER A 480 16.24 4.40 -17.58
N HIS A 481 16.45 3.88 -18.78
CA HIS A 481 15.69 4.27 -19.97
C HIS A 481 14.33 3.57 -19.97
N SER A 482 13.26 4.36 -20.17
CA SER A 482 11.88 3.86 -20.21
C SER A 482 11.11 4.54 -21.34
N ILE A 483 10.02 3.89 -21.78
CA ILE A 483 9.01 4.49 -22.66
C ILE A 483 7.74 4.69 -21.83
N LEU A 484 7.31 5.94 -21.65
CA LEU A 484 6.15 6.31 -20.85
C LEU A 484 4.97 6.60 -21.77
N MET A 485 3.80 6.03 -21.47
CA MET A 485 2.55 6.27 -22.17
C MET A 485 1.70 7.24 -21.36
N GLN A 486 1.31 8.36 -21.97
CA GLN A 486 0.42 9.35 -21.38
C GLN A 486 -0.47 9.97 -22.46
N GLU A 487 -1.79 10.02 -22.21
CA GLU A 487 -2.76 10.65 -23.12
C GLU A 487 -2.64 10.15 -24.58
N GLY A 488 -2.33 8.86 -24.76
CA GLY A 488 -2.15 8.22 -26.08
C GLY A 488 -0.78 8.40 -26.73
N ILE A 489 0.15 9.09 -26.07
CA ILE A 489 1.46 9.45 -26.61
C ILE A 489 2.57 8.69 -25.86
N SER A 490 3.55 8.18 -26.61
CA SER A 490 4.74 7.51 -26.07
C SER A 490 5.92 8.47 -25.94
N HIS A 491 6.58 8.49 -24.79
CA HIS A 491 7.73 9.37 -24.48
C HIS A 491 8.94 8.53 -24.08
N LYS A 492 10.07 8.67 -24.78
CA LYS A 492 11.35 8.06 -24.39
C LYS A 492 12.01 8.93 -23.33
N GLU A 493 12.13 8.42 -22.11
CA GLU A 493 12.59 9.20 -20.97
C GLU A 493 13.69 8.49 -20.18
N GLN A 494 14.48 9.29 -19.46
CA GLN A 494 15.32 8.82 -18.36
C GLN A 494 14.51 8.85 -17.07
N THR A 495 14.52 7.74 -16.35
CA THR A 495 13.56 7.50 -15.27
C THR A 495 14.19 6.88 -14.03
N ILE A 496 13.50 7.04 -12.91
CA ILE A 496 13.75 6.34 -11.66
C ILE A 496 12.44 5.72 -11.18
N SER A 497 12.53 4.62 -10.43
CA SER A 497 11.36 3.86 -10.00
C SER A 497 11.33 3.63 -8.49
N GLU A 498 10.11 3.52 -7.96
CA GLU A 498 9.79 3.33 -6.55
C GLU A 498 8.87 2.13 -6.41
N LEU A 499 9.33 1.11 -5.69
CA LEU A 499 8.62 -0.14 -5.44
C LEU A 499 7.73 0.00 -4.20
N GLY A 500 6.42 -0.12 -4.37
CA GLY A 500 5.47 -0.27 -3.28
C GLY A 500 5.10 -1.73 -3.05
N ILE A 501 5.26 -2.24 -1.84
CA ILE A 501 4.78 -3.56 -1.42
C ILE A 501 3.54 -3.38 -0.56
N TYR A 502 2.43 -3.97 -1.00
CA TYR A 502 1.20 -3.96 -0.23
C TYR A 502 1.27 -4.96 0.92
N GLY A 503 0.64 -4.61 2.04
CA GLY A 503 0.46 -5.48 3.20
C GLY A 503 -1.00 -5.52 3.63
N THR A 504 -1.50 -6.71 3.95
CA THR A 504 -2.83 -6.90 4.53
C THR A 504 -2.68 -7.46 5.94
N TYR A 505 -3.35 -6.81 6.90
CA TYR A 505 -3.35 -7.19 8.30
C TYR A 505 -4.77 -7.25 8.84
N LEU A 506 -5.12 -8.31 9.56
CA LEU A 506 -6.38 -8.40 10.29
C LEU A 506 -6.13 -9.17 11.58
N ARG A 507 -6.55 -8.58 12.70
CA ARG A 507 -6.52 -9.22 14.01
C ARG A 507 -7.87 -9.06 14.68
N ASN A 508 -8.31 -10.11 15.37
CA ASN A 508 -9.42 -10.06 16.31
C ASN A 508 -8.89 -10.40 17.71
N LYS A 509 -8.92 -9.42 18.62
CA LYS A 509 -8.36 -9.51 19.98
C LYS A 509 -6.89 -9.91 19.94
N THR A 510 -6.59 -11.17 20.23
CA THR A 510 -5.23 -11.74 20.27
C THR A 510 -4.88 -12.55 19.02
N GLU A 511 -5.88 -12.96 18.23
CA GLU A 511 -5.68 -13.82 17.07
C GLU A 511 -5.40 -13.00 15.81
N VAL A 512 -4.22 -13.21 15.22
CA VAL A 512 -3.86 -12.64 13.92
C VAL A 512 -4.45 -13.53 12.83
N LEU A 513 -5.49 -13.03 12.16
CA LEU A 513 -6.25 -13.73 11.11
C LEU A 513 -5.61 -13.56 9.73
N ILE A 514 -5.00 -12.40 9.49
CA ILE A 514 -4.24 -12.09 8.27
C ILE A 514 -3.00 -11.31 8.68
N ASN A 515 -1.82 -11.75 8.22
CA ASN A 515 -0.62 -10.94 8.20
C ASN A 515 0.29 -11.41 7.07
N GLN A 516 0.21 -10.73 5.92
CA GLN A 516 0.90 -11.18 4.71
C GLN A 516 1.26 -10.01 3.79
N GLN A 517 2.22 -10.27 2.90
CA GLN A 517 2.45 -9.48 1.70
C GLN A 517 1.29 -9.67 0.72
N ALA A 518 0.84 -8.59 0.08
CA ALA A 518 -0.43 -8.53 -0.64
C ALA A 518 -0.31 -7.92 -2.05
N GLY A 519 0.67 -8.35 -2.83
CA GLY A 519 0.98 -7.79 -4.16
C GLY A 519 1.88 -6.55 -4.10
N TYR A 520 1.99 -5.86 -5.24
CA TYR A 520 2.92 -4.74 -5.38
C TYR A 520 2.43 -3.67 -6.36
N LEU A 521 3.07 -2.51 -6.29
CA LEU A 521 2.97 -1.39 -7.22
C LEU A 521 4.39 -0.99 -7.60
N MET A 522 4.68 -0.75 -8.87
CA MET A 522 5.86 0.01 -9.26
C MET A 522 5.39 1.37 -9.79
N ARG A 523 6.03 2.44 -9.33
CA ARG A 523 5.84 3.78 -9.87
C ARG A 523 7.12 4.22 -10.54
N THR A 524 7.02 4.75 -11.74
CA THR A 524 8.17 5.20 -12.53
C THR A 524 7.97 6.67 -12.90
N LYS A 525 9.00 7.49 -12.73
CA LYS A 525 8.95 8.93 -13.04
C LYS A 525 10.19 9.38 -13.77
N VAL A 526 10.11 10.51 -14.46
CA VAL A 526 11.29 11.14 -15.07
C VAL A 526 12.32 11.49 -14.00
N SER A 527 13.61 11.24 -14.27
CA SER A 527 14.69 11.36 -13.29
C SER A 527 14.91 12.80 -12.79
N SER A 528 14.50 13.79 -13.58
CA SER A 528 14.51 15.20 -13.23
C SER A 528 13.36 15.61 -12.31
N SER A 529 12.32 14.77 -12.15
CA SER A 529 11.17 15.09 -11.30
C SER A 529 11.44 14.74 -9.83
N ASN A 530 11.34 15.76 -8.98
CA ASN A 530 11.37 15.59 -7.54
C ASN A 530 10.10 14.89 -7.02
N GLU A 531 8.95 15.10 -7.67
CA GLU A 531 7.65 14.55 -7.27
C GLU A 531 7.33 13.21 -7.95
N GLY A 532 6.53 12.35 -7.29
CA GLY A 532 6.28 10.96 -7.75
C GLY A 532 4.84 10.45 -7.66
N GLY A 533 3.87 11.33 -7.40
CA GLY A 533 2.46 10.94 -7.35
C GLY A 533 1.87 10.71 -8.75
N VAL A 534 1.33 9.52 -9.02
CA VAL A 534 0.60 9.22 -10.27
C VAL A 534 -0.68 10.04 -10.35
N ALA A 535 -1.45 10.08 -9.26
CA ALA A 535 -2.67 10.90 -9.16
C ALA A 535 -2.39 12.41 -9.30
N ALA A 536 -1.17 12.84 -8.95
CA ALA A 536 -0.70 14.22 -9.10
C ALA A 536 -0.07 14.50 -10.48
N GLY A 537 0.02 13.51 -11.37
CA GLY A 537 0.50 13.66 -12.75
C GLY A 537 2.02 13.62 -12.94
N PHE A 538 2.80 13.22 -11.92
CA PHE A 538 4.27 13.22 -11.97
C PHE A 538 4.90 11.85 -12.29
N ALA A 539 4.13 10.78 -12.17
CA ALA A 539 4.60 9.41 -12.34
C ALA A 539 3.62 8.58 -13.17
N VAL A 540 4.12 7.49 -13.74
CA VAL A 540 3.32 6.46 -14.40
C VAL A 540 3.29 5.18 -13.56
N LEU A 541 2.27 4.36 -13.77
CA LEU A 541 2.23 3.00 -13.22
C LEU A 541 3.16 2.08 -14.02
N ASP A 542 3.80 1.16 -13.32
CA ASP A 542 4.75 0.22 -13.91
C ASP A 542 4.62 -1.16 -13.23
N SER A 543 5.30 -2.17 -13.76
CA SER A 543 5.55 -3.42 -13.07
C SER A 543 7.06 -3.72 -13.03
N ILE A 544 7.44 -4.82 -12.41
CA ILE A 544 8.85 -5.24 -12.37
C ILE A 544 9.12 -6.42 -13.29
N TYR A 545 10.35 -6.49 -13.79
CA TYR A 545 10.94 -7.64 -14.44
C TYR A 545 12.15 -8.10 -13.62
N LEU A 546 12.02 -9.26 -12.99
CA LEU A 546 13.02 -9.78 -12.04
C LEU A 546 14.28 -10.24 -12.79
N VAL A 547 15.45 -9.72 -12.39
CA VAL A 547 16.77 -10.05 -12.94
C VAL A 547 17.71 -10.70 -11.95
#